data_AF-A0A8J2F9R8-F1
#
_entry.id   AF-A0A8J2F9R8-F1
#
_cell.length_a   1.000
_cell.length_b   1.000
_cell.length_c   1.000
_cell.angle_alpha   90.00
_cell.angle_beta   90.00
_cell.angle_gamma   90.00
#
_symmetry.space_group_name_H-M   'P 1'
#
loop_
_entity.id
_entity.type
_entity.pdbx_description
1 polymer ?
#
loop_
_entity_poly.entity_id
_entity_poly.type
_entity_poly.pdbx_seq_one_letter_code
_entity_poly.pdbx_strand_id
1 'polypeptide(L)'
;MEVFFYVLANGFFLLAGLLLLRDSTRKNEYGKPVQVMVARDTQIMFFLGTLLRFYWSASPPAVWSNEGPIVRTLCQADICISPIVWGCVLAFVAMQQTKYCESLSLPLPLFKDSTNVAALSASGMAKNRIRLPLNWFTLTVATLLLSIFLHHMNPPSTWHIDEEDDQPWPMADVSVVWNMLLDCVAMFPQLYIIYVTPEPPSDGAANFVGILCVARVLRMVAWGHIIFTAWVRSIGVPGFLWCYVLPDFCHSLLMGKYLWLFLARIKKNHLDRWMHNVDGEMV
;
A
#
# COMPACT_ATOMS: atom_id res chain seq x y z
N MET A 1 -1.81 -11.21 22.24
CA MET A 1 -0.51 -10.96 21.58
C MET A 1 -0.70 -10.62 20.09
N GLU A 2 -1.57 -11.34 19.39
CA GLU A 2 -1.84 -11.14 17.95
C GLU A 2 -2.34 -9.73 17.61
N VAL A 3 -3.36 -9.26 18.34
CA VAL A 3 -3.93 -7.92 18.17
C VAL A 3 -2.89 -6.82 18.41
N PHE A 4 -1.95 -7.05 19.32
CA PHE A 4 -0.86 -6.10 19.56
C PHE A 4 0.06 -5.95 18.33
N PHE A 5 0.48 -7.05 17.70
CA PHE A 5 1.29 -6.98 16.48
C PHE A 5 0.52 -6.34 15.32
N TYR A 6 -0.79 -6.60 15.22
CA TYR A 6 -1.64 -5.97 14.21
C TYR A 6 -1.75 -4.46 14.40
N VAL A 7 -1.99 -4.01 15.64
CA VAL A 7 -2.02 -2.57 15.99
C VAL A 7 -0.68 -1.91 15.72
N LEU A 8 0.43 -2.57 16.10
CA LEU A 8 1.78 -2.06 15.84
C LEU A 8 2.06 -1.94 14.34
N ALA A 9 1.68 -2.95 13.54
CA ALA A 9 1.81 -2.91 12.10
C ALA A 9 1.04 -1.73 11.47
N ASN A 10 -0.19 -1.49 11.92
CA ASN A 10 -0.98 -0.34 11.47
C ASN A 10 -0.36 1.00 11.92
N GLY A 11 0.24 1.05 13.11
CA GLY A 11 1.00 2.21 13.58
C GLY A 11 2.19 2.54 12.66
N PHE A 12 2.95 1.53 12.22
CA PHE A 12 4.00 1.73 11.23
C PHE A 12 3.46 2.13 9.85
N PHE A 13 2.33 1.57 9.42
CA PHE A 13 1.66 1.98 8.19
C PHE A 13 1.24 3.47 8.23
N LEU A 14 0.69 3.93 9.35
CA LEU A 14 0.37 5.33 9.59
C LEU A 14 1.64 6.21 9.58
N LEU A 15 2.70 5.77 10.27
CA LEU A 15 3.99 6.47 10.29
C LEU A 15 4.59 6.61 8.89
N ALA A 16 4.48 5.59 8.04
CA ALA A 16 4.90 5.68 6.64
C ALA A 16 4.15 6.80 5.91
N GLY A 17 2.83 6.87 6.05
CA GLY A 17 2.01 7.94 5.48
C GLY A 17 2.42 9.34 5.96
N LEU A 18 2.66 9.50 7.27
CA LEU A 18 3.11 10.77 7.86
C LEU A 18 4.48 11.21 7.35
N LEU A 19 5.43 10.27 7.20
CA LEU A 19 6.75 10.57 6.67
C LEU A 19 6.70 10.92 5.19
N LEU A 20 5.88 10.22 4.41
CA LEU A 20 5.66 10.57 3.01
C LEU A 20 5.05 11.96 2.87
N LEU A 21 4.08 12.32 3.72
CA LEU A 21 3.49 13.66 3.76
C LEU A 21 4.53 14.73 4.12
N ARG A 22 5.33 14.49 5.16
CA ARG A 22 6.44 15.37 5.56
C ARG A 22 7.43 15.54 4.41
N ASP A 23 7.86 14.47 3.79
CA ASP A 23 8.88 14.52 2.74
C ASP A 23 8.32 15.14 1.43
N SER A 24 7.01 15.01 1.18
CA SER A 24 6.31 15.69 0.08
C SER A 24 6.15 17.21 0.30
N THR A 25 6.27 17.69 1.54
CA THR A 25 6.21 19.13 1.84
C THR A 25 7.59 19.79 1.92
N ARG A 26 8.67 18.99 1.88
CA ARG A 26 10.04 19.51 1.89
C ARG A 26 10.36 20.24 0.58
N LYS A 27 11.10 21.34 0.73
CA LYS A 27 11.70 22.09 -0.36
C LYS A 27 13.22 21.90 -0.32
N ASN A 28 13.86 21.88 -1.47
CA ASN A 28 15.32 21.90 -1.58
C ASN A 28 15.88 23.31 -1.32
N GLU A 29 17.20 23.46 -1.41
CA GLU A 29 17.92 24.74 -1.22
C GLU A 29 17.46 25.86 -2.16
N TYR A 30 16.88 25.50 -3.31
CA TYR A 30 16.31 26.43 -4.28
C TYR A 30 14.81 26.71 -4.07
N GLY A 31 14.24 26.26 -2.96
CA GLY A 31 12.81 26.42 -2.66
C GLY A 31 11.88 25.55 -3.53
N LYS A 32 12.42 24.65 -4.36
CA LYS A 32 11.63 23.74 -5.20
C LYS A 32 11.21 22.50 -4.39
N PRO A 33 9.99 21.98 -4.60
CA PRO A 33 9.53 20.78 -3.91
C PRO A 33 10.45 19.59 -4.22
N VAL A 34 10.81 18.82 -3.19
CA VAL A 34 11.58 17.57 -3.36
C VAL A 34 10.68 16.55 -4.06
N GLN A 35 11.12 16.03 -5.20
CA GLN A 35 10.36 15.03 -5.93
C GLN A 35 10.47 13.68 -5.22
N VAL A 36 9.33 13.16 -4.75
CA VAL A 36 9.25 11.82 -4.16
C VAL A 36 8.72 10.87 -5.22
N MET A 37 9.49 9.83 -5.55
CA MET A 37 9.13 8.88 -6.60
C MET A 37 8.07 7.88 -6.10
N VAL A 38 6.82 8.33 -6.05
CA VAL A 38 5.67 7.54 -5.58
C VAL A 38 4.54 7.53 -6.62
N ALA A 39 4.02 6.34 -6.91
CA ALA A 39 2.90 6.10 -7.79
C ALA A 39 1.61 6.60 -7.14
N ARG A 40 0.94 7.56 -7.79
CA ARG A 40 -0.41 8.01 -7.39
C ARG A 40 -1.40 6.86 -7.30
N ASP A 41 -1.35 5.94 -8.26
CA ASP A 41 -2.24 4.78 -8.30
C ASP A 41 -2.12 3.91 -7.04
N THR A 42 -0.90 3.67 -6.57
CA THR A 42 -0.66 3.00 -5.29
C THR A 42 -1.28 3.77 -4.12
N GLN A 43 -1.20 5.11 -4.13
CA GLN A 43 -1.80 5.93 -3.06
C GLN A 43 -3.34 5.87 -3.09
N ILE A 44 -3.95 5.85 -4.28
CA ILE A 44 -5.40 5.66 -4.45
C ILE A 44 -5.83 4.33 -3.84
N MET A 45 -5.08 3.26 -4.17
CA MET A 45 -5.40 1.91 -3.69
C MET A 45 -5.21 1.78 -2.17
N PHE A 46 -4.17 2.37 -1.58
CA PHE A 46 -3.99 2.43 -0.13
C PHE A 46 -5.08 3.25 0.58
N PHE A 47 -5.51 4.36 -0.02
CA PHE A 47 -6.59 5.16 0.53
C PHE A 47 -7.92 4.39 0.49
N LEU A 48 -8.26 3.77 -0.63
CA LEU A 48 -9.46 2.94 -0.75
C LEU A 48 -9.42 1.75 0.21
N GLY A 49 -8.26 1.07 0.33
CA GLY A 49 -8.04 0.03 1.33
C GLY A 49 -8.28 0.55 2.74
N THR A 50 -7.78 1.74 3.06
CA THR A 50 -8.00 2.38 4.37
C THR A 50 -9.48 2.69 4.64
N LEU A 51 -10.26 3.12 3.64
CA LEU A 51 -11.70 3.32 3.77
C LEU A 51 -12.46 2.02 3.97
N LEU A 52 -12.11 0.96 3.23
CA LEU A 52 -12.68 -0.38 3.44
C LEU A 52 -12.40 -0.87 4.85
N ARG A 53 -11.16 -0.68 5.32
CA ARG A 53 -10.75 -0.99 6.68
C ARG A 53 -11.61 -0.24 7.69
N PHE A 54 -11.78 1.07 7.55
CA PHE A 54 -12.68 1.86 8.40
C PHE A 54 -14.08 1.24 8.44
N TYR A 55 -14.64 0.91 7.28
CA TYR A 55 -16.00 0.39 7.14
C TYR A 55 -16.22 -0.93 7.88
N TRP A 56 -15.41 -1.96 7.58
CA TRP A 56 -15.58 -3.27 8.22
C TRP A 56 -15.09 -3.30 9.66
N SER A 57 -14.16 -2.42 10.02
CA SER A 57 -13.71 -2.29 11.41
C SER A 57 -14.82 -1.74 12.31
N ALA A 58 -15.61 -0.79 11.81
CA ALA A 58 -16.69 -0.16 12.54
C ALA A 58 -18.02 -0.92 12.49
N SER A 59 -18.10 -2.08 11.82
CA SER A 59 -19.33 -2.90 11.80
C SER A 59 -19.71 -3.33 13.22
N PRO A 60 -20.97 -3.23 13.65
CA PRO A 60 -21.41 -3.57 15.00
C PRO A 60 -21.54 -5.10 15.19
N PRO A 61 -20.97 -5.70 16.27
CA PRO A 61 -20.10 -5.06 17.24
C PRO A 61 -18.71 -4.79 16.63
N ALA A 62 -18.16 -3.60 16.90
CA ALA A 62 -16.85 -3.23 16.36
C ALA A 62 -15.79 -4.31 16.66
N VAL A 63 -14.85 -4.51 15.75
CA VAL A 63 -13.90 -5.66 15.80
C VAL A 63 -13.06 -5.69 17.09
N TRP A 64 -12.85 -4.54 17.74
CA TRP A 64 -12.11 -4.41 19.01
C TRP A 64 -13.02 -4.30 20.25
N SER A 65 -14.31 -4.61 20.13
CA SER A 65 -15.30 -4.50 21.22
C SER A 65 -14.95 -5.38 22.43
N ASN A 66 -14.32 -6.53 22.17
CA ASN A 66 -13.90 -7.49 23.19
C ASN A 66 -12.45 -7.31 23.66
N GLU A 67 -11.73 -6.35 23.08
CA GLU A 67 -10.32 -6.10 23.41
C GLU A 67 -10.18 -5.23 24.66
N GLY A 68 -9.02 -5.32 25.30
CA GLY A 68 -8.66 -4.49 26.46
C GLY A 68 -8.67 -2.98 26.14
N PRO A 69 -8.81 -2.11 27.15
CA PRO A 69 -9.03 -0.66 26.94
C PRO A 69 -7.97 0.00 26.06
N ILE A 70 -6.69 -0.33 26.28
CA ILE A 70 -5.56 0.26 25.52
C ILE A 70 -5.66 -0.11 24.03
N VAL A 71 -5.88 -1.38 23.72
CA VAL A 71 -5.98 -1.88 22.34
C VAL A 71 -7.16 -1.24 21.63
N ARG A 72 -8.32 -1.18 22.31
CA ARG A 72 -9.52 -0.49 21.82
C ARG A 72 -9.27 0.97 21.47
N THR A 73 -8.63 1.73 22.36
CA THR A 73 -8.29 3.13 22.10
C THR A 73 -7.35 3.28 20.91
N LEU A 74 -6.35 2.42 20.77
CA LEU A 74 -5.43 2.44 19.64
C LEU A 74 -6.12 2.10 18.32
N CYS A 75 -7.02 1.10 18.30
CA CYS A 75 -7.81 0.77 17.11
C CYS A 75 -8.73 1.93 16.70
N GLN A 76 -9.43 2.55 17.66
CA GLN A 76 -10.27 3.72 17.41
C GLN A 76 -9.45 4.89 16.84
N ALA A 77 -8.29 5.19 17.43
CA ALA A 77 -7.40 6.23 16.94
C ALA A 77 -6.92 5.94 15.51
N ASP A 78 -6.48 4.72 15.21
CA ASP A 78 -6.06 4.33 13.85
C ASP A 78 -7.17 4.52 12.82
N ILE A 79 -8.38 4.06 13.15
CA ILE A 79 -9.54 4.11 12.24
C ILE A 79 -9.96 5.56 11.96
N CYS A 80 -9.83 6.46 12.93
CA CYS A 80 -10.10 7.89 12.70
C CYS A 80 -8.95 8.59 11.95
N ILE A 81 -7.69 8.32 12.32
CA ILE A 81 -6.53 9.10 11.83
C ILE A 81 -6.06 8.60 10.46
N SER A 82 -6.03 7.29 10.22
CA SER A 82 -5.51 6.72 8.98
C SER A 82 -6.22 7.22 7.71
N PRO A 83 -7.57 7.26 7.63
CA PRO A 83 -8.25 7.82 6.45
C PRO A 83 -7.87 9.27 6.18
N ILE A 84 -7.71 10.08 7.23
CA ILE A 84 -7.31 11.49 7.10
C ILE A 84 -5.89 11.57 6.53
N VAL A 85 -4.93 10.84 7.12
CA VAL A 85 -3.53 10.86 6.67
C VAL A 85 -3.40 10.37 5.22
N TRP A 86 -4.02 9.26 4.86
CA TRP A 86 -3.95 8.74 3.50
C TRP A 86 -4.71 9.60 2.49
N GLY A 87 -5.80 10.24 2.89
CA GLY A 87 -6.48 11.26 2.09
C GLY A 87 -5.59 12.47 1.80
N CYS A 88 -4.87 12.96 2.82
CA CYS A 88 -3.88 14.02 2.66
C CYS A 88 -2.74 13.58 1.73
N VAL A 89 -2.14 12.41 1.95
CA VAL A 89 -1.06 11.86 1.09
C VAL A 89 -1.52 11.82 -0.36
N LEU A 90 -2.72 11.27 -0.63
CA LEU A 90 -3.27 11.20 -1.98
C LEU A 90 -3.45 12.59 -2.60
N ALA A 91 -4.02 13.54 -1.85
CA ALA A 91 -4.20 14.91 -2.32
C ALA A 91 -2.86 15.58 -2.64
N PHE A 92 -1.85 15.43 -1.78
CA PHE A 92 -0.52 16.00 -2.00
C PHE A 92 0.19 15.39 -3.21
N VAL A 93 0.18 14.06 -3.35
CA VAL A 93 0.77 13.38 -4.50
C VAL A 93 0.07 13.80 -5.79
N ALA A 94 -1.26 13.90 -5.78
CA ALA A 94 -2.02 14.37 -6.94
C ALA A 94 -1.63 15.82 -7.32
N MET A 95 -1.53 16.73 -6.34
CA MET A 95 -1.10 18.11 -6.58
C MET A 95 0.33 18.21 -7.13
N GLN A 96 1.27 17.42 -6.59
CA GLN A 96 2.65 17.41 -7.06
C GLN A 96 2.76 16.92 -8.50
N GLN A 97 2.02 15.87 -8.85
CA GLN A 97 2.01 15.35 -10.23
C GLN A 97 1.46 16.37 -11.22
N THR A 98 0.37 17.08 -10.89
CA THR A 98 -0.17 18.16 -11.74
C THR A 98 0.89 19.22 -12.02
N LYS A 99 1.56 19.73 -10.98
CA LYS A 99 2.62 20.75 -11.12
C LYS A 99 3.81 20.27 -11.95
N TYR A 100 4.19 19.01 -11.77
CA TYR A 100 5.29 18.42 -12.54
C TYR A 100 4.95 18.36 -14.04
N CYS A 101 3.74 17.94 -14.39
CA CYS A 101 3.28 17.87 -15.78
C CYS A 101 3.19 19.26 -16.42
N GLU A 102 2.67 20.26 -15.69
CA GLU A 102 2.67 21.66 -16.12
C GLU A 102 4.10 22.17 -16.40
N SER A 103 5.06 21.89 -15.50
CA SER A 103 6.44 22.34 -15.64
C SER A 103 7.17 21.77 -16.85
N LEU A 104 6.77 20.58 -17.30
CA LEU A 104 7.37 19.90 -18.45
C LEU A 104 6.66 20.22 -19.76
N SER A 105 5.62 21.07 -19.75
CA SER A 105 4.70 21.27 -20.89
C SER A 105 4.17 19.96 -21.47
N LEU A 106 4.19 18.89 -20.67
CA LEU A 106 3.64 17.61 -21.04
C LEU A 106 2.13 17.75 -20.91
N PRO A 107 1.34 17.25 -21.88
CA PRO A 107 -0.09 17.11 -21.63
C PRO A 107 -0.21 16.29 -20.34
N LEU A 108 -0.95 16.85 -19.38
CA LEU A 108 -1.28 16.18 -18.13
C LEU A 108 -1.56 14.70 -18.43
N PRO A 109 -1.10 13.74 -17.62
CA PRO A 109 -1.52 12.35 -17.72
C PRO A 109 -2.96 12.27 -17.20
N LEU A 110 -3.84 12.98 -17.89
CA LEU A 110 -5.24 12.68 -17.99
C LEU A 110 -5.27 11.44 -18.88
N PHE A 111 -5.38 10.30 -18.19
CA PHE A 111 -6.10 9.09 -18.54
C PHE A 111 -7.49 9.34 -19.18
N LYS A 112 -7.66 10.41 -19.97
CA LYS A 112 -8.92 10.73 -20.61
C LYS A 112 -9.11 10.00 -21.92
N ASP A 113 -8.07 9.40 -22.50
CA ASP A 113 -8.22 8.59 -23.70
C ASP A 113 -7.04 7.64 -23.88
N SER A 114 -7.29 6.34 -23.73
CA SER A 114 -6.43 5.28 -24.27
C SER A 114 -6.27 5.35 -25.81
N THR A 115 -6.89 6.32 -26.47
CA THR A 115 -6.90 6.54 -27.93
C THR A 115 -5.99 7.69 -28.39
N ASN A 116 -5.53 8.60 -27.52
CA ASN A 116 -4.71 9.75 -27.93
C ASN A 116 -3.21 9.62 -27.59
N VAL A 117 -2.67 8.41 -27.76
CA VAL A 117 -1.23 8.11 -27.60
C VAL A 117 -0.38 8.63 -28.78
N ALA A 118 -1.01 9.22 -29.80
CA ALA A 118 -0.32 9.72 -30.99
C ALA A 118 0.43 11.05 -30.80
N ALA A 119 0.03 11.90 -29.85
CA ALA A 119 0.56 13.28 -29.76
C ALA A 119 1.88 13.43 -28.97
N LEU A 120 2.30 12.41 -28.21
CA LEU A 120 3.55 12.41 -27.41
C LEU A 120 4.73 11.70 -28.10
N SER A 121 4.54 11.30 -29.36
CA SER A 121 5.54 10.65 -30.24
C SER A 121 6.65 11.61 -30.71
N ALA A 122 6.48 12.93 -30.56
CA ALA A 122 7.35 13.92 -31.21
C ALA A 122 8.70 14.20 -30.50
N SER A 123 8.95 13.72 -29.27
CA SER A 123 10.18 14.08 -28.53
C SER A 123 11.34 13.07 -28.60
N GLY A 124 11.29 12.07 -29.49
CA GLY A 124 12.43 11.17 -29.76
C GLY A 124 12.85 10.22 -28.62
N MET A 125 12.38 10.42 -27.39
CA MET A 125 12.60 9.54 -26.22
C MET A 125 11.51 8.46 -26.06
N ALA A 126 10.55 8.38 -26.98
CA ALA A 126 9.35 7.54 -26.87
C ALA A 126 9.51 6.10 -27.42
N LYS A 127 10.73 5.62 -27.70
CA LYS A 127 10.88 4.38 -28.47
C LYS A 127 10.61 3.07 -27.71
N ASN A 128 10.52 3.08 -26.38
CA ASN A 128 10.22 1.88 -25.58
C ASN A 128 9.35 2.19 -24.35
N ARG A 129 8.19 2.85 -24.52
CA ARG A 129 7.20 2.89 -23.41
C ARG A 129 6.47 1.56 -23.34
N ILE A 130 6.97 0.69 -22.48
CA ILE A 130 6.22 -0.47 -21.97
C ILE A 130 4.89 0.10 -21.46
N ARG A 131 3.76 -0.34 -22.03
CA ARG A 131 2.46 -0.11 -21.41
C ARG A 131 2.36 -1.13 -20.30
N LEU A 132 2.09 -0.70 -19.07
CA LEU A 132 1.51 -1.63 -18.10
C LEU A 132 0.19 -2.11 -18.71
N PRO A 133 0.02 -3.41 -18.98
CA PRO A 133 -1.25 -3.92 -19.50
C PRO A 133 -2.39 -3.81 -18.47
N LEU A 134 -2.09 -3.48 -17.20
CA LEU A 134 -3.06 -3.37 -16.12
C LEU A 134 -3.17 -1.94 -15.58
N ASN A 135 -4.35 -1.34 -15.80
CA ASN A 135 -4.79 -0.11 -15.15
C ASN A 135 -5.17 -0.41 -13.69
N TRP A 136 -4.85 0.49 -12.76
CA TRP A 136 -5.24 0.39 -11.35
C TRP A 136 -6.76 0.18 -11.19
N PHE A 137 -7.57 0.81 -12.04
CA PHE A 137 -9.02 0.64 -12.01
C PHE A 137 -9.42 -0.81 -12.28
N THR A 138 -8.81 -1.44 -13.28
CA THR A 138 -9.04 -2.86 -13.61
C THR A 138 -8.62 -3.77 -12.45
N LEU A 139 -7.49 -3.49 -11.80
CA LEU A 139 -7.05 -4.23 -10.61
C LEU A 139 -8.05 -4.07 -9.44
N THR A 140 -8.53 -2.86 -9.18
CA THR A 140 -9.51 -2.59 -8.13
C THR A 140 -10.84 -3.30 -8.39
N VAL A 141 -11.34 -3.28 -9.62
CA VAL A 141 -12.58 -3.99 -10.01
C VAL A 141 -12.38 -5.51 -9.95
N ALA A 142 -11.25 -6.03 -10.45
CA ALA A 142 -10.96 -7.46 -10.39
C ALA A 142 -10.87 -7.98 -8.96
N THR A 143 -10.25 -7.23 -8.05
CA THR A 143 -10.19 -7.58 -6.62
C THR A 143 -11.55 -7.50 -5.94
N LEU A 144 -12.41 -6.55 -6.34
CA LEU A 144 -13.80 -6.51 -5.86
C LEU A 144 -14.58 -7.75 -6.31
N LEU A 145 -14.56 -8.10 -7.60
CA LEU A 145 -15.26 -9.28 -8.10
C LEU A 145 -14.75 -10.57 -7.45
N LEU A 146 -13.44 -10.68 -7.27
CA LEU A 146 -12.83 -11.80 -6.57
C LEU A 146 -13.25 -11.84 -5.09
N SER A 147 -13.37 -10.69 -4.42
CA SER A 147 -13.86 -10.64 -3.03
C SER A 147 -15.31 -11.10 -2.90
N ILE A 148 -16.17 -10.76 -3.87
CA ILE A 148 -17.55 -11.23 -3.93
C ILE A 148 -17.58 -12.75 -4.16
N PHE A 149 -16.62 -13.35 -4.84
CA PHE A 149 -16.55 -14.81 -4.93
C PHE A 149 -16.01 -15.44 -3.63
N LEU A 150 -14.90 -14.90 -3.11
CA LEU A 150 -14.18 -15.49 -1.98
C LEU A 150 -14.89 -15.31 -0.63
N HIS A 151 -15.75 -14.29 -0.46
CA HIS A 151 -16.47 -14.13 0.82
C HIS A 151 -17.38 -15.34 1.13
N HIS A 152 -17.83 -16.09 0.12
CA HIS A 152 -18.58 -17.33 0.32
C HIS A 152 -17.75 -18.46 0.95
N MET A 153 -16.41 -18.32 0.97
CA MET A 153 -15.51 -19.25 1.67
C MET A 153 -15.31 -18.87 3.14
N ASN A 154 -15.73 -17.66 3.54
CA ASN A 154 -15.74 -17.30 4.95
C ASN A 154 -16.88 -18.04 5.64
N PRO A 155 -16.68 -18.57 6.86
CA PRO A 155 -17.80 -18.99 7.68
C PRO A 155 -18.74 -17.78 7.80
N PRO A 156 -20.07 -17.99 7.75
CA PRO A 156 -21.03 -16.93 8.04
C PRO A 156 -20.55 -16.26 9.32
N SER A 157 -20.30 -14.94 9.26
CA SER A 157 -19.65 -14.19 10.33
C SER A 157 -20.28 -14.55 11.67
N THR A 158 -19.62 -15.42 12.44
CA THR A 158 -20.04 -15.82 13.79
C THR A 158 -19.97 -14.64 14.76
N TRP A 159 -19.49 -13.48 14.29
CA TRP A 159 -19.43 -12.20 14.96
C TRP A 159 -20.79 -11.51 15.15
N HIS A 160 -21.87 -12.00 14.52
CA HIS A 160 -23.21 -11.38 14.57
C HIS A 160 -24.33 -12.34 15.00
N ILE A 161 -23.98 -13.45 15.65
CA ILE A 161 -24.98 -14.43 16.14
C ILE A 161 -25.12 -14.24 17.65
N ASP A 162 -25.57 -13.06 18.07
CA ASP A 162 -26.33 -12.95 19.31
C ASP A 162 -27.82 -13.00 18.92
N GLU A 163 -28.54 -13.94 19.52
CA GLU A 163 -29.65 -14.71 18.92
C GLU A 163 -30.98 -14.00 18.60
N GLU A 164 -31.15 -12.68 18.74
CA GLU A 164 -32.52 -12.10 18.65
C GLU A 164 -32.78 -10.90 17.72
N ASP A 165 -31.80 -10.09 17.28
CA ASP A 165 -32.14 -8.89 16.48
C ASP A 165 -31.08 -8.36 15.48
N ASP A 166 -29.92 -9.01 15.32
CA ASP A 166 -28.83 -8.40 14.52
C ASP A 166 -28.89 -8.82 13.04
N GLN A 167 -29.35 -7.89 12.19
CA GLN A 167 -29.09 -7.99 10.76
C GLN A 167 -27.58 -7.91 10.51
N PRO A 168 -27.01 -8.84 9.71
CA PRO A 168 -25.58 -8.82 9.42
C PRO A 168 -25.21 -7.50 8.75
N TRP A 169 -24.13 -6.87 9.22
CA TRP A 169 -23.67 -5.60 8.65
C TRP A 169 -23.43 -5.79 7.14
N PRO A 170 -24.17 -5.06 6.28
CA PRO A 170 -24.16 -5.36 4.84
C PRO A 170 -22.74 -5.37 4.29
N MET A 171 -22.36 -6.39 3.51
CA MET A 171 -21.07 -6.42 2.82
C MET A 171 -19.81 -6.31 3.70
N ALA A 172 -19.90 -6.51 5.03
CA ALA A 172 -18.72 -6.47 5.91
C ALA A 172 -17.66 -7.49 5.45
N ASP A 173 -18.05 -8.75 5.29
CA ASP A 173 -17.16 -9.84 4.88
C ASP A 173 -16.51 -9.59 3.51
N VAL A 174 -17.31 -9.11 2.54
CA VAL A 174 -16.82 -8.72 1.22
C VAL A 174 -15.78 -7.60 1.36
N SER A 175 -16.03 -6.61 2.22
CA SER A 175 -15.13 -5.48 2.44
C SER A 175 -13.82 -5.88 3.10
N VAL A 176 -13.83 -6.86 4.02
CA VAL A 176 -12.61 -7.43 4.62
C VAL A 176 -11.76 -8.11 3.54
N VAL A 177 -12.37 -9.01 2.77
CA VAL A 177 -11.65 -9.75 1.72
C VAL A 177 -11.15 -8.80 0.63
N TRP A 178 -11.98 -7.81 0.24
CA TRP A 178 -11.59 -6.81 -0.73
C TRP A 178 -10.43 -5.95 -0.23
N ASN A 179 -10.45 -5.51 1.04
CA ASN A 179 -9.35 -4.78 1.65
C ASN A 179 -8.03 -5.56 1.53
N MET A 180 -8.02 -6.85 1.87
CA MET A 180 -6.81 -7.69 1.82
C MET A 180 -6.30 -7.90 0.40
N LEU A 181 -7.20 -8.19 -0.55
CA LEU A 181 -6.85 -8.33 -1.96
C LEU A 181 -6.33 -7.02 -2.56
N LEU A 182 -6.99 -5.90 -2.25
CA LEU A 182 -6.62 -4.58 -2.73
C LEU A 182 -5.24 -4.17 -2.21
N ASP A 183 -4.99 -4.39 -0.92
CA ASP A 183 -3.66 -4.19 -0.31
C ASP A 183 -2.61 -4.98 -1.10
N CYS A 184 -2.84 -6.27 -1.35
CA CYS A 184 -1.93 -7.14 -2.11
C CYS A 184 -1.53 -6.55 -3.46
N VAL A 185 -2.50 -6.05 -4.23
CA VAL A 185 -2.24 -5.52 -5.57
C VAL A 185 -1.81 -4.05 -5.59
N ALA A 186 -1.96 -3.30 -4.50
CA ALA A 186 -1.65 -1.87 -4.42
C ALA A 186 -0.19 -1.54 -4.72
N MET A 187 0.72 -2.51 -4.53
CA MET A 187 2.16 -2.33 -4.80
C MET A 187 2.54 -2.48 -6.27
N PHE A 188 1.68 -3.02 -7.14
CA PHE A 188 2.03 -3.21 -8.57
C PHE A 188 2.41 -1.91 -9.29
N PRO A 189 1.65 -0.80 -9.18
CA PRO A 189 2.02 0.46 -9.83
C PRO A 189 3.38 0.99 -9.35
N GLN A 190 3.64 0.96 -8.04
CA GLN A 190 4.92 1.38 -7.48
C GLN A 190 6.08 0.47 -7.92
N LEU A 191 5.87 -0.85 -7.96
CA LEU A 191 6.85 -1.83 -8.44
C LEU A 191 7.18 -1.62 -9.93
N TYR A 192 6.19 -1.21 -10.72
CA TYR A 192 6.41 -0.89 -12.10
C TYR A 192 7.20 0.40 -12.29
N ILE A 193 6.86 1.48 -11.56
CA ILE A 193 7.62 2.74 -11.63
C ILE A 193 9.08 2.50 -11.27
N ILE A 194 9.34 1.76 -10.18
CA ILE A 194 10.73 1.43 -9.87
C ILE A 194 11.32 0.61 -11.01
N TYR A 195 10.66 -0.42 -11.57
CA TYR A 195 11.24 -1.21 -12.65
C TYR A 195 11.66 -0.38 -13.89
N VAL A 196 10.83 0.59 -14.32
CA VAL A 196 11.07 1.34 -15.57
C VAL A 196 11.89 2.63 -15.41
N THR A 197 11.86 3.26 -14.24
CA THR A 197 12.62 4.51 -14.02
C THR A 197 14.06 4.15 -13.70
N PRO A 198 15.10 4.65 -14.38
CA PRO A 198 16.50 4.30 -14.07
C PRO A 198 17.03 5.01 -12.81
N GLU A 199 16.38 6.08 -12.37
CA GLU A 199 16.85 6.94 -11.29
C GLU A 199 16.79 6.27 -9.91
N PRO A 200 17.74 6.60 -9.00
CA PRO A 200 17.62 6.22 -7.61
C PRO A 200 16.33 6.78 -7.00
N PRO A 201 15.67 6.01 -6.14
CA PRO A 201 14.62 6.55 -5.29
C PRO A 201 15.18 7.61 -4.35
N SER A 202 14.40 8.65 -4.05
CA SER A 202 14.78 9.65 -3.05
C SER A 202 14.81 9.06 -1.64
N ASP A 203 15.58 9.67 -0.74
CA ASP A 203 15.69 9.23 0.66
C ASP A 203 14.32 9.17 1.37
N GLY A 204 13.40 10.09 1.01
CA GLY A 204 12.04 10.05 1.54
C GLY A 204 11.25 8.83 1.07
N ALA A 205 11.39 8.47 -0.21
CA ALA A 205 10.81 7.23 -0.74
C ALA A 205 11.47 6.00 -0.08
N ALA A 206 12.76 6.06 0.25
CA ALA A 206 13.48 5.01 0.98
C ALA A 206 12.89 4.74 2.35
N ASN A 207 12.72 5.81 3.15
CA ASN A 207 12.19 5.73 4.51
C ASN A 207 10.75 5.23 4.50
N PHE A 208 9.93 5.76 3.58
CA PHE A 208 8.55 5.32 3.38
C PHE A 208 8.48 3.80 3.13
N VAL A 209 9.28 3.29 2.20
CA VAL A 209 9.30 1.87 1.85
C VAL A 209 9.80 1.03 3.02
N GLY A 210 10.91 1.44 3.65
CA GLY A 210 11.49 0.69 4.76
C GLY A 210 10.48 0.49 5.90
N ILE A 211 9.71 1.54 6.22
CA ILE A 211 8.69 1.47 7.25
C ILE A 211 7.48 0.63 6.82
N LEU A 212 7.06 0.70 5.55
CA LEU A 212 6.05 -0.21 5.02
C LEU A 212 6.50 -1.68 5.09
N CYS A 213 7.77 -1.98 4.82
CA CYS A 213 8.32 -3.32 4.97
C CYS A 213 8.23 -3.80 6.43
N VAL A 214 8.58 -2.96 7.40
CA VAL A 214 8.46 -3.29 8.84
C VAL A 214 7.00 -3.59 9.20
N ALA A 215 6.05 -2.77 8.75
CA ALA A 215 4.63 -3.02 8.96
C ALA A 215 4.19 -4.40 8.43
N ARG A 216 4.69 -4.81 7.25
CA ARG A 216 4.39 -6.12 6.65
C ARG A 216 5.01 -7.29 7.42
N VAL A 217 6.27 -7.15 7.86
CA VAL A 217 6.91 -8.17 8.70
C VAL A 217 6.09 -8.40 9.98
N LEU A 218 5.64 -7.33 10.63
CA LEU A 218 4.82 -7.43 11.84
C LEU A 218 3.46 -8.10 11.57
N ARG A 219 2.81 -7.84 10.43
CA ARG A 219 1.60 -8.57 10.02
C ARG A 219 1.88 -10.06 9.80
N MET A 220 2.98 -10.41 9.13
CA MET A 220 3.36 -11.81 8.93
C MET A 220 3.64 -12.53 10.25
N VAL A 221 4.28 -11.85 11.21
CA VAL A 221 4.48 -12.38 12.58
C VAL A 221 3.14 -12.60 13.27
N ALA A 222 2.19 -11.68 13.14
CA ALA A 222 0.84 -11.84 13.70
C ALA A 222 0.13 -13.07 13.11
N TRP A 223 0.14 -13.24 11.79
CA TRP A 223 -0.44 -14.41 11.12
C TRP A 223 0.27 -15.71 11.52
N GLY A 224 1.60 -15.71 11.59
CA GLY A 224 2.39 -16.85 12.03
C GLY A 224 2.02 -17.27 13.46
N HIS A 225 1.81 -16.31 14.36
CA HIS A 225 1.36 -16.57 15.73
C HIS A 225 -0.06 -17.18 15.76
N ILE A 226 -1.00 -16.67 14.96
CA ILE A 226 -2.37 -17.21 14.85
C ILE A 226 -2.33 -18.67 14.39
N ILE A 227 -1.60 -18.95 13.31
CA ILE A 227 -1.46 -20.30 12.74
C ILE A 227 -0.79 -21.24 13.76
N PHE A 228 0.29 -20.79 14.39
CA PHE A 228 1.00 -21.56 15.40
C PHE A 228 0.10 -21.90 16.59
N THR A 229 -0.67 -20.94 17.08
CA THR A 229 -1.58 -21.13 18.21
C THR A 229 -2.71 -22.11 17.86
N ALA A 230 -3.29 -22.00 16.66
CA ALA A 230 -4.30 -22.93 16.16
C ALA A 230 -3.75 -24.36 16.05
N TRP A 231 -2.51 -24.49 15.57
CA TRP A 231 -1.81 -25.78 15.47
C TRP A 231 -1.53 -26.41 16.84
N VAL A 232 -0.94 -25.66 17.78
CA VAL A 232 -0.65 -26.13 19.14
C VAL A 232 -1.93 -26.56 19.88
N ARG A 233 -3.04 -25.84 19.67
CA ARG A 233 -4.33 -26.17 20.29
C ARG A 233 -5.09 -27.29 19.58
N SER A 234 -4.56 -27.86 18.50
CA SER A 234 -5.22 -28.90 17.68
C SER A 234 -6.63 -28.51 17.18
N ILE A 235 -6.88 -27.21 17.02
CA ILE A 235 -8.19 -26.69 16.54
C ILE A 235 -8.31 -26.84 15.01
N GLY A 236 -7.20 -27.18 14.33
CA GLY A 236 -7.09 -27.09 12.89
C GLY A 236 -7.00 -25.64 12.43
N VAL A 237 -6.34 -25.37 11.30
CA VAL A 237 -6.34 -24.03 10.71
C VAL A 237 -7.61 -23.92 9.86
N PRO A 238 -8.55 -23.01 10.18
CA PRO A 238 -9.76 -22.89 9.40
C PRO A 238 -9.43 -22.52 7.96
N GLY A 239 -10.10 -23.16 6.99
CA GLY A 239 -9.84 -22.92 5.56
C GLY A 239 -9.99 -21.46 5.15
N PHE A 240 -10.92 -20.73 5.78
CA PHE A 240 -11.16 -19.31 5.54
C PHE A 240 -9.96 -18.42 5.91
N LEU A 241 -9.09 -18.86 6.82
CA LEU A 241 -7.92 -18.08 7.23
C LEU A 241 -7.00 -17.79 6.02
N TRP A 242 -6.99 -18.69 5.03
CA TRP A 242 -6.23 -18.52 3.80
C TRP A 242 -6.71 -17.34 2.94
N CYS A 243 -7.98 -16.94 3.04
CA CYS A 243 -8.50 -15.74 2.38
C CYS A 243 -7.84 -14.45 2.88
N TYR A 244 -7.24 -14.48 4.08
CA TYR A 244 -6.53 -13.34 4.68
C TYR A 244 -5.01 -13.51 4.61
N VAL A 245 -4.50 -14.70 4.95
CA VAL A 245 -3.06 -14.97 4.99
C VAL A 245 -2.45 -14.94 3.59
N LEU A 246 -3.14 -15.50 2.57
CA LEU A 246 -2.57 -15.62 1.23
C LEU A 246 -2.37 -14.25 0.54
N PRO A 247 -3.36 -13.32 0.52
CA PRO A 247 -3.13 -11.99 -0.03
C PRO A 247 -1.99 -11.24 0.66
N ASP A 248 -1.90 -11.35 1.98
CA ASP A 248 -0.93 -10.63 2.79
C ASP A 248 0.49 -11.23 2.62
N PHE A 249 0.59 -12.55 2.43
CA PHE A 249 1.82 -13.24 2.00
C PHE A 249 2.25 -12.80 0.59
N CYS A 250 1.34 -12.81 -0.38
CA CYS A 250 1.60 -12.33 -1.74
C CYS A 250 2.07 -10.87 -1.75
N HIS A 251 1.43 -10.00 -0.96
CA HIS A 251 1.87 -8.63 -0.74
C HIS A 251 3.31 -8.60 -0.22
N SER A 252 3.62 -9.39 0.81
CA SER A 252 4.95 -9.45 1.40
C SER A 252 6.02 -9.89 0.38
N LEU A 253 5.70 -10.82 -0.52
CA LEU A 253 6.58 -11.20 -1.63
C LEU A 253 6.79 -10.05 -2.63
N LEU A 254 5.72 -9.32 -2.98
CA LEU A 254 5.82 -8.14 -3.86
C LEU A 254 6.66 -7.03 -3.23
N MET A 255 6.51 -6.81 -1.93
CA MET A 255 7.33 -5.88 -1.15
C MET A 255 8.78 -6.34 -1.04
N GLY A 256 9.03 -7.64 -0.90
CA GLY A 256 10.38 -8.21 -0.95
C GLY A 256 11.05 -7.98 -2.30
N LYS A 257 10.33 -8.21 -3.41
CA LYS A 257 10.83 -7.91 -4.76
C LYS A 257 11.07 -6.41 -4.96
N TYR A 258 10.17 -5.57 -4.47
CA TYR A 258 10.32 -4.12 -4.49
C TYR A 258 11.59 -3.70 -3.73
N LEU A 259 11.78 -4.19 -2.50
CA LEU A 259 12.94 -3.91 -1.66
C LEU A 259 14.24 -4.38 -2.32
N TRP A 260 14.24 -5.55 -2.96
CA TRP A 260 15.40 -6.04 -3.70
C TRP A 260 15.79 -5.11 -4.86
N LEU A 261 14.84 -4.71 -5.70
CA LEU A 261 15.07 -3.76 -6.80
C LEU A 261 15.57 -2.41 -6.27
N PHE A 262 14.97 -1.97 -5.16
CA PHE A 262 15.32 -0.74 -4.46
C PHE A 262 16.78 -0.76 -3.96
N LEU A 263 17.18 -1.81 -3.24
CA LEU A 263 18.54 -1.97 -2.71
C LEU A 263 19.57 -2.14 -3.82
N ALA A 264 19.24 -2.88 -4.88
CA ALA A 264 20.12 -3.05 -6.04
C ALA A 264 20.49 -1.69 -6.67
N ARG A 265 19.54 -0.74 -6.68
CA ARG A 265 19.76 0.61 -7.21
C ARG A 265 20.56 1.50 -6.29
N ILE A 266 20.26 1.47 -4.99
CA ILE A 266 21.06 2.20 -4.01
C ILE A 266 22.52 1.73 -4.10
N LYS A 267 22.75 0.42 -4.13
CA LYS A 267 24.08 -0.16 -4.27
C LYS A 267 24.78 0.36 -5.53
N LYS A 268 24.12 0.32 -6.69
CA LYS A 268 24.70 0.81 -7.95
C LYS A 268 25.09 2.29 -7.86
N ASN A 269 24.21 3.15 -7.36
CA ASN A 269 24.47 4.59 -7.27
C ASN A 269 25.59 4.96 -6.29
N HIS A 270 25.73 4.24 -5.17
CA HIS A 270 26.86 4.44 -4.25
C HIS A 270 28.17 3.95 -4.85
N LEU A 271 28.16 2.81 -5.54
CA LEU A 271 29.35 2.27 -6.19
C LEU A 271 29.83 3.20 -7.31
N ASP A 272 28.92 3.69 -8.14
CA ASP A 272 29.22 4.61 -9.24
C ASP A 272 29.82 5.94 -8.71
N ARG A 273 29.25 6.52 -7.64
CA ARG A 273 29.82 7.71 -6.99
C ARG A 273 31.21 7.47 -6.40
N TRP A 274 31.41 6.32 -5.77
CA TRP A 274 32.70 5.97 -5.19
C TRP A 274 33.78 5.83 -6.26
N MET A 275 33.48 5.14 -7.38
CA MET A 275 34.40 5.01 -8.51
C MET A 275 34.79 6.37 -9.10
N HIS A 276 33.82 7.27 -9.32
CA HIS A 276 34.11 8.61 -9.85
C HIS A 276 34.93 9.49 -8.90
N ASN A 277 34.78 9.33 -7.58
CA ASN A 277 35.61 10.06 -6.61
C ASN A 277 37.05 9.55 -6.58
N VAL A 278 37.26 8.23 -6.77
CA VAL A 278 38.60 7.64 -6.83
C VAL A 278 39.36 8.09 -8.08
N ASP A 279 38.68 8.18 -9.23
CA ASP A 279 39.31 8.66 -10.48
C ASP A 279 39.64 10.17 -10.43
N GLY A 280 38.88 10.96 -9.66
CA GLY A 280 39.10 12.40 -9.51
C GLY A 280 40.25 12.78 -8.56
N GLU A 281 40.65 11.89 -7.64
CA GLU A 281 41.76 12.11 -6.70
C GLU A 281 43.12 11.61 -7.24
N MET A 282 43.16 10.97 -8.42
CA MET A 282 44.40 10.50 -9.06
C MET A 282 44.99 11.49 -10.09
N VAL A 283 44.67 12.78 -10.00
CA VAL A 283 45.23 13.86 -10.86
C VAL A 283 45.95 14.91 -10.02
#